data_AF-A0A3M5TYH2-F1
#
_entry.id   AF-A0A3M5TYH2-F1
#
_cell.length_a   1.000
_cell.length_b   1.000
_cell.length_c   1.000
_cell.angle_alpha   90.00
_cell.angle_beta   90.00
_cell.angle_gamma   90.00
#
_symmetry.space_group_name_H-M   'P 1'
#
loop_
_entity.id
_entity.type
_entity.pdbx_description
1 polymer ?
#
loop_
_entity_poly.entity_id
_entity_poly.type
_entity_poly.pdbx_seq_one_letter_code
_entity_poly.pdbx_strand_id
1 'polypeptide(L)'
;MLPENNMFRIWMDLIGHPITALLAALLLAFYTFGAARGFDRTKIMKLLDQSLAPVAAIVLIVGAGGGFKQMLVASGVGDVIGHMAVQAQINPIMLAWLVAAVIRIATGSATVATITGAGIVAPVVGLIPGVNRELLVLATGAGSLILSHVNDAGFWLVKQYFNMTVAETFKTWTVMETILSVVGLIFIMLLSMAL
;
A
#
# COMPACT_ATOMS: atom_id res chain seq x y z
N MET A 1 -21.37 -13.33 -7.09
CA MET A 1 -21.12 -13.04 -5.65
C MET A 1 -22.06 -13.90 -4.82
N LEU A 2 -21.56 -14.62 -3.81
CA LEU A 2 -22.41 -15.48 -2.98
C LEU A 2 -23.40 -14.64 -2.14
N PRO A 3 -24.62 -15.13 -1.83
CA PRO A 3 -25.57 -14.40 -0.99
C PRO A 3 -24.98 -14.03 0.37
N GLU A 4 -25.35 -12.89 0.95
CA GLU A 4 -24.84 -12.41 2.24
C GLU A 4 -25.14 -13.36 3.41
N ASN A 5 -26.25 -14.11 3.34
CA ASN A 5 -26.62 -15.13 4.31
C ASN A 5 -25.97 -16.51 4.08
N ASN A 6 -25.07 -16.63 3.10
CA ASN A 6 -24.39 -17.90 2.86
C ASN A 6 -23.32 -18.12 3.95
N MET A 7 -23.48 -19.19 4.73
CA MET A 7 -22.57 -19.58 5.82
C MET A 7 -21.10 -19.60 5.36
N PHE A 8 -20.82 -20.09 4.14
CA PHE A 8 -19.47 -20.14 3.59
C PHE A 8 -18.89 -18.73 3.35
N ARG A 9 -19.69 -17.79 2.86
CA ARG A 9 -19.26 -16.40 2.67
C ARG A 9 -18.96 -15.72 4.00
N ILE A 10 -19.80 -15.92 5.01
CA ILE A 10 -19.60 -15.36 6.36
C ILE A 10 -18.29 -15.84 6.98
N TRP A 11 -17.98 -17.13 6.88
CA TRP A 11 -16.71 -17.68 7.38
C TRP A 11 -15.51 -17.16 6.60
N MET A 12 -15.62 -17.04 5.27
CA MET A 12 -14.55 -16.49 4.44
C MET A 12 -14.32 -15.00 4.69
N ASP A 13 -15.38 -14.22 4.89
CA ASP A 13 -15.29 -12.81 5.27
C ASP A 13 -14.66 -12.67 6.66
N LEU A 14 -15.00 -13.56 7.60
CA LEU A 14 -14.42 -13.57 8.95
C LEU A 14 -12.93 -13.93 8.94
N ILE A 15 -12.49 -14.94 8.18
CA ILE A 15 -11.07 -15.34 8.12
C ILE A 15 -10.26 -14.35 7.28
N GLY A 16 -10.86 -13.80 6.22
CA GLY A 16 -10.24 -12.81 5.34
C GLY A 16 -10.19 -11.41 5.94
N HIS A 17 -10.93 -11.13 7.02
CA HIS A 17 -10.91 -9.83 7.66
C HIS A 17 -9.48 -9.51 8.17
N PRO A 18 -8.89 -8.35 7.87
CA PRO A 18 -7.49 -8.07 8.20
C PRO A 18 -7.18 -8.22 9.70
N ILE A 19 -8.09 -7.79 10.58
CA ILE A 19 -7.91 -7.86 12.03
C ILE A 19 -7.84 -9.31 12.53
N THR A 20 -8.74 -10.17 12.05
CA THR A 20 -8.78 -11.59 12.47
C THR A 20 -7.59 -12.34 11.90
N ALA A 21 -7.24 -12.09 10.64
CA ALA A 21 -6.07 -12.67 9.99
C ALA A 21 -4.76 -12.29 10.71
N LEU A 22 -4.58 -11.02 11.08
CA LEU A 22 -3.41 -10.54 11.83
C LEU A 22 -3.37 -11.10 13.25
N LEU A 23 -4.53 -11.22 13.92
CA LEU A 23 -4.61 -11.86 15.24
C LEU A 23 -4.21 -13.34 15.16
N ALA A 24 -4.72 -14.07 14.16
CA ALA A 24 -4.36 -15.46 13.94
C ALA A 24 -2.86 -15.62 13.65
N ALA A 25 -2.29 -14.75 12.80
CA ALA A 25 -0.87 -14.72 12.50
C ALA A 25 -0.02 -14.44 13.76
N LEU A 26 -0.45 -13.51 14.61
CA LEU A 26 0.22 -13.20 15.88
C LEU A 26 0.23 -14.41 16.84
N LEU A 27 -0.92 -15.06 17.01
CA LEU A 27 -1.03 -16.26 17.84
C LEU A 27 -0.18 -17.42 17.30
N LEU A 28 -0.18 -17.60 15.97
CA LEU A 28 0.68 -18.57 15.31
C LEU A 28 2.16 -18.25 15.52
N ALA A 29 2.55 -16.98 15.47
CA ALA A 29 3.93 -16.55 15.73
C ALA A 29 4.34 -16.81 17.19
N PHE A 30 3.46 -16.57 18.17
CA PHE A 30 3.72 -16.92 19.58
C PHE A 30 3.96 -18.41 19.77
N TYR A 31 3.20 -19.25 19.08
CA TYR A 31 3.39 -20.68 19.16
C TYR A 31 4.67 -21.13 18.45
N THR A 32 4.83 -20.79 17.17
CA THR A 32 5.91 -21.30 16.31
C THR A 32 7.29 -20.73 16.66
N PHE A 33 7.39 -19.40 16.87
CA PHE A 33 8.66 -18.73 17.17
C PHE A 33 8.90 -18.56 18.68
N GLY A 34 7.88 -18.75 19.52
CA GLY A 34 7.98 -18.67 20.98
C GLY A 34 7.92 -20.05 21.64
N ALA A 35 6.72 -20.55 21.91
CA ALA A 35 6.49 -21.75 22.74
C ALA A 35 7.13 -23.02 22.18
N ALA A 36 7.02 -23.27 20.87
CA ALA A 36 7.62 -24.43 20.19
C ALA A 36 9.16 -24.37 20.15
N ARG A 37 9.75 -23.20 20.43
CA ARG A 37 11.20 -23.00 20.58
C ARG A 37 11.66 -22.99 22.04
N GLY A 38 10.76 -23.31 22.98
CA GLY A 38 11.04 -23.39 24.41
C GLY A 38 11.16 -22.04 25.11
N PHE A 39 10.64 -20.95 24.52
CA PHE A 39 10.64 -19.65 25.19
C PHE A 39 9.55 -19.61 26.27
N ASP A 40 9.90 -19.07 27.43
CA ASP A 40 8.95 -18.83 28.51
C ASP A 40 8.11 -17.57 28.23
N ARG A 41 7.00 -17.42 28.97
CA ARG A 41 6.07 -16.28 28.80
C ARG A 41 6.77 -14.94 28.99
N THR A 42 7.71 -14.87 29.93
CA THR A 42 8.49 -13.66 30.23
C THR A 42 9.32 -13.21 29.05
N LYS A 43 10.01 -14.15 28.38
CA LYS A 43 10.81 -13.84 27.19
C LYS A 43 9.94 -13.43 26.01
N ILE A 44 8.76 -14.04 25.82
CA ILE A 44 7.81 -13.64 24.78
C ILE A 44 7.33 -12.20 25.01
N MET A 45 6.93 -11.85 26.24
CA MET A 45 6.51 -10.49 26.60
C MET A 45 7.63 -9.47 26.36
N LYS A 46 8.87 -9.80 26.74
CA LYS A 46 10.02 -8.92 26.50
C LYS A 46 10.27 -8.67 25.01
N LEU A 47 10.11 -9.69 24.17
CA LEU A 47 10.27 -9.56 22.72
C LEU A 47 9.15 -8.70 22.08
N LEU A 48 7.92 -8.82 22.60
CA LEU A 48 6.82 -7.94 22.20
C LEU A 48 7.12 -6.49 22.51
N ASP A 49 7.54 -6.19 23.75
CA ASP A 49 7.88 -4.83 24.16
C ASP A 49 9.00 -4.24 23.31
N GLN A 50 10.04 -5.04 23.01
CA GLN A 50 11.14 -4.63 22.14
C GLN A 50 10.71 -4.37 20.70
N SER A 51 9.64 -5.03 20.24
CA SER A 51 9.11 -4.87 18.87
C SER A 51 8.24 -3.61 18.72
N LEU A 52 7.74 -3.03 19.81
CA LEU A 52 6.93 -1.81 19.76
C LEU A 52 7.72 -0.61 19.23
N ALA A 53 8.98 -0.45 19.65
CA ALA A 53 9.80 0.68 19.24
C ALA A 53 10.07 0.73 17.72
N PRO A 54 10.47 -0.38 17.05
CA PRO A 54 10.59 -0.43 15.59
C PRO A 54 9.28 -0.13 14.85
N VAL A 55 8.12 -0.53 15.40
CA VAL A 55 6.80 -0.36 14.75
C VAL A 55 6.20 1.02 15.00
N ALA A 56 6.61 1.72 16.06
CA ALA A 56 6.07 3.03 16.45
C ALA A 56 6.18 4.07 15.32
N ALA A 57 7.32 4.13 14.62
CA ALA A 57 7.50 5.03 13.49
C ALA A 57 6.55 4.71 12.33
N ILE A 58 6.33 3.41 12.04
CA ILE A 58 5.41 2.95 11.00
C ILE A 58 3.97 3.38 11.33
N VAL A 59 3.54 3.17 12.58
CA VAL A 59 2.19 3.55 13.05
C VAL A 59 1.99 5.07 12.96
N LEU A 60 2.99 5.86 13.35
CA LEU A 60 2.94 7.33 13.24
C LEU A 60 2.82 7.80 11.78
N ILE A 61 3.60 7.21 10.87
CA ILE A 61 3.54 7.55 9.44
C ILE A 61 2.19 7.16 8.84
N VAL A 62 1.67 5.97 9.16
CA VAL A 62 0.36 5.49 8.69
C VAL A 62 -0.76 6.39 9.22
N GLY A 63 -0.72 6.74 10.52
CA GLY A 63 -1.69 7.63 11.15
C GLY A 63 -1.68 9.03 10.55
N ALA A 64 -0.49 9.62 10.37
CA ALA A 64 -0.33 10.91 9.71
C ALA A 64 -0.82 10.89 8.26
N GLY A 65 -0.49 9.84 7.50
CA GLY A 65 -0.99 9.63 6.14
C GLY A 65 -2.52 9.48 6.08
N GLY A 66 -3.12 8.81 7.07
CA GLY A 66 -4.57 8.72 7.22
C GLY A 66 -5.24 10.07 7.50
N GLY A 67 -4.65 10.88 8.37
CA GLY A 67 -5.12 12.26 8.62
C GLY A 67 -4.99 13.16 7.39
N PHE A 68 -3.85 13.09 6.69
CA PHE A 68 -3.62 13.82 5.44
C PHE A 68 -4.61 13.41 4.34
N LYS A 69 -4.86 12.10 4.21
CA LYS A 69 -5.93 11.58 3.35
C LYS A 69 -7.27 12.24 3.67
N GLN A 70 -7.67 12.31 4.95
CA GLN A 70 -8.95 12.91 5.31
C GLN A 70 -9.01 14.40 4.99
N MET A 71 -7.90 15.13 5.13
CA MET A 71 -7.83 16.53 4.73
C MET A 71 -7.99 16.69 3.21
N LEU A 72 -7.41 15.80 2.39
CA LEU A 72 -7.56 15.81 0.93
C LEU A 72 -8.97 15.46 0.46
N VAL A 73 -9.65 14.55 1.17
CA VAL A 73 -11.06 14.24 0.93
C VAL A 73 -11.92 15.44 1.32
N ALA A 74 -11.69 16.02 2.50
CA ALA A 74 -12.44 17.17 3.00
C ALA A 74 -12.23 18.45 2.16
N SER A 75 -11.07 18.60 1.52
CA SER A 75 -10.79 19.74 0.64
C SER A 75 -11.38 19.61 -0.76
N GLY A 76 -11.95 18.46 -1.12
CA GLY A 76 -12.53 18.21 -2.45
C GLY A 76 -11.50 18.02 -3.56
N VAL A 77 -10.20 17.92 -3.24
CA VAL A 77 -9.13 17.71 -4.24
C VAL A 77 -9.36 16.41 -5.01
N GLY A 78 -9.85 15.35 -4.34
CA GLY A 78 -10.17 14.09 -4.99
C GLY A 78 -11.27 14.22 -6.05
N ASP A 79 -12.29 15.04 -5.79
CA ASP A 79 -13.37 15.30 -6.74
C ASP A 79 -12.87 16.05 -7.96
N VAL A 80 -12.02 17.07 -7.78
CA VAL A 80 -11.43 17.83 -8.89
C VAL A 80 -10.59 16.92 -9.79
N ILE A 81 -9.71 16.10 -9.21
CA ILE A 81 -8.88 15.14 -9.95
C ILE A 81 -9.77 14.11 -10.68
N GLY A 82 -10.82 13.62 -10.02
CA GLY A 82 -11.79 12.70 -10.63
C GLY A 82 -12.53 13.30 -11.82
N HIS A 83 -13.04 14.53 -11.70
CA HIS A 83 -13.76 15.21 -12.78
C HIS A 83 -12.84 15.52 -13.97
N MET A 84 -11.60 15.98 -13.72
CA MET A 84 -10.61 16.19 -14.77
C MET A 84 -10.27 14.89 -15.51
N ALA A 85 -10.13 13.77 -14.77
CA ALA A 85 -9.83 12.49 -15.37
C ALA A 85 -10.98 11.93 -16.22
N VAL A 86 -12.22 12.10 -15.79
CA VAL A 86 -13.42 11.74 -16.55
C VAL A 86 -13.52 12.58 -17.83
N GLN A 87 -13.28 13.89 -17.74
CA GLN A 87 -13.27 14.78 -18.91
C GLN A 87 -12.15 14.44 -19.90
N ALA A 88 -10.98 14.05 -19.40
CA ALA A 88 -9.84 13.64 -20.21
C ALA A 88 -9.94 12.19 -20.73
N GLN A 89 -11.03 11.47 -20.43
CA GLN A 89 -11.24 10.05 -20.81
C GLN A 89 -10.07 9.14 -20.39
N ILE A 90 -9.42 9.45 -19.26
CA ILE A 90 -8.29 8.66 -18.76
C ILE A 90 -8.81 7.33 -18.21
N ASN A 91 -8.13 6.23 -18.56
CA ASN A 91 -8.42 4.91 -18.00
C ASN A 91 -8.31 4.96 -16.46
N PRO A 92 -9.34 4.51 -15.70
CA PRO A 92 -9.34 4.57 -14.23
C PRO A 92 -8.16 3.87 -13.55
N ILE A 93 -7.67 2.78 -14.14
CA ILE A 93 -6.48 2.05 -13.67
C ILE A 93 -5.23 2.92 -13.82
N MET A 94 -5.08 3.58 -14.97
CA MET A 94 -3.99 4.52 -15.22
C MET A 94 -4.07 5.72 -14.27
N LEU A 95 -5.27 6.24 -14.03
CA LEU A 95 -5.49 7.32 -13.08
C LEU A 95 -5.05 6.92 -11.67
N ALA A 96 -5.43 5.72 -11.22
CA ALA A 96 -5.06 5.22 -9.89
C ALA A 96 -3.55 5.12 -9.71
N TRP A 97 -2.86 4.61 -10.72
CA TRP A 97 -1.40 4.55 -10.75
C TRP A 97 -0.77 5.95 -10.76
N LEU A 98 -1.26 6.87 -11.61
CA LEU A 98 -0.72 8.24 -11.73
C LEU A 98 -0.86 9.03 -10.43
N VAL A 99 -2.03 8.98 -9.79
CA VAL A 99 -2.28 9.69 -8.54
C VAL A 99 -1.32 9.17 -7.46
N ALA A 100 -1.21 7.84 -7.31
CA ALA A 100 -0.27 7.24 -6.36
C ALA A 100 1.19 7.61 -6.68
N ALA A 101 1.57 7.60 -7.95
CA ALA A 101 2.90 7.97 -8.45
C ALA A 101 3.28 9.42 -8.10
N VAL A 102 2.38 10.38 -8.35
CA VAL A 102 2.63 11.80 -8.05
C VAL A 102 2.82 12.00 -6.54
N ILE A 103 1.97 11.38 -5.72
CA ILE A 103 2.08 11.47 -4.27
C ILE A 103 3.37 10.80 -3.79
N ARG A 104 3.75 9.66 -4.37
CA ARG A 104 5.01 8.97 -4.08
C ARG A 104 6.21 9.87 -4.36
N ILE A 105 6.27 10.50 -5.53
CA ILE A 105 7.37 11.39 -5.89
C ILE A 105 7.43 12.60 -4.97
N ALA A 106 6.29 13.15 -4.54
CA ALA A 106 6.22 14.30 -3.64
C ALA A 106 6.59 13.95 -2.19
N THR A 107 6.06 12.85 -1.66
CA THR A 107 6.13 12.50 -0.23
C THR A 107 7.26 11.55 0.12
N GLY A 108 7.77 10.78 -0.85
CA GLY A 108 8.86 9.83 -0.62
C GLY A 108 8.47 8.60 0.20
N SER A 109 7.22 8.40 0.61
CA SER A 109 6.78 7.20 1.36
C SER A 109 5.78 6.39 0.56
N ALA A 110 6.10 5.11 0.30
CA ALA A 110 5.20 4.19 -0.40
C ALA A 110 3.87 4.00 0.35
N THR A 111 3.94 3.93 1.68
CA THR A 111 2.75 3.77 2.52
C THR A 111 1.84 4.99 2.48
N VAL A 112 2.42 6.20 2.60
CA VAL A 112 1.64 7.45 2.50
C VAL A 112 1.03 7.57 1.10
N ALA A 113 1.83 7.34 0.05
CA ALA A 113 1.34 7.38 -1.32
C ALA A 113 0.20 6.39 -1.59
N THR A 114 0.28 5.17 -1.06
CA THR A 114 -0.78 4.16 -1.18
C THR A 114 -2.05 4.61 -0.47
N ILE A 115 -1.96 5.02 0.81
CA ILE A 115 -3.14 5.41 1.60
C ILE A 115 -3.81 6.66 1.01
N THR A 116 -3.01 7.67 0.66
CA THR A 116 -3.52 8.91 0.09
C THR A 116 -4.06 8.70 -1.32
N GLY A 117 -3.35 7.97 -2.18
CA GLY A 117 -3.80 7.64 -3.53
C GLY A 117 -5.12 6.87 -3.51
N ALA A 118 -5.22 5.84 -2.66
CA ALA A 118 -6.47 5.11 -2.46
C ALA A 118 -7.60 6.02 -1.96
N GLY A 119 -7.30 7.02 -1.12
CA GLY A 119 -8.29 7.99 -0.66
C GLY A 119 -8.86 8.88 -1.76
N ILE A 120 -8.02 9.27 -2.73
CA ILE A 120 -8.42 10.08 -3.88
C ILE A 120 -9.15 9.24 -4.94
N VAL A 121 -8.69 8.00 -5.17
CA VAL A 121 -9.24 7.13 -6.21
C VAL A 121 -10.55 6.47 -5.78
N ALA A 122 -10.75 6.22 -4.48
CA ALA A 122 -11.96 5.60 -3.94
C ALA A 122 -13.28 6.21 -4.44
N PRO A 123 -13.51 7.54 -4.41
CA PRO A 123 -14.74 8.13 -4.94
C PRO A 123 -14.89 7.94 -6.46
N VAL A 124 -13.79 7.87 -7.22
CA VAL A 124 -13.81 7.64 -8.68
C VAL A 124 -14.36 6.26 -9.04
N VAL A 125 -14.11 5.25 -8.19
CA VAL A 125 -14.64 3.87 -8.37
C VAL A 125 -16.16 3.84 -8.37
N GLY A 126 -16.81 4.71 -7.58
CA GLY A 126 -18.26 4.80 -7.53
C GLY A 126 -18.88 5.46 -8.77
N LEU A 127 -18.10 6.25 -9.50
CA LEU A 127 -18.57 7.04 -10.64
C LEU A 127 -18.48 6.28 -11.98
N ILE A 128 -17.71 5.19 -12.05
CA ILE A 128 -17.42 4.49 -13.31
C ILE A 128 -17.90 3.03 -13.22
N PRO A 129 -19.05 2.70 -13.85
CA PRO A 129 -19.57 1.34 -13.87
C PRO A 129 -18.59 0.38 -14.57
N GLY A 130 -18.41 -0.82 -14.01
CA GLY A 130 -17.64 -1.91 -14.66
C GLY A 130 -16.14 -1.92 -14.40
N VAL A 131 -15.59 -0.98 -13.63
CA VAL A 131 -14.17 -1.02 -13.25
C VAL A 131 -13.93 -2.08 -12.17
N ASN A 132 -12.97 -2.98 -12.45
CA ASN A 132 -12.52 -3.99 -11.50
C ASN A 132 -11.77 -3.32 -10.33
N ARG A 133 -12.29 -3.49 -9.11
CA ARG A 133 -11.77 -2.80 -7.90
C ARG A 133 -10.42 -3.36 -7.49
N GLU A 134 -10.22 -4.65 -7.70
CA GLU A 134 -9.01 -5.38 -7.39
C GLU A 134 -7.86 -4.84 -8.26
N LEU A 135 -8.09 -4.60 -9.55
CA LEU A 135 -7.10 -3.98 -10.45
C LEU A 135 -6.74 -2.54 -10.05
N LEU A 136 -7.69 -1.76 -9.53
CA LEU A 136 -7.41 -0.41 -9.03
C LEU A 136 -6.52 -0.44 -7.78
N VAL A 137 -6.77 -1.37 -6.87
CA VAL A 137 -5.93 -1.56 -5.67
C VAL A 137 -4.51 -1.93 -6.09
N LEU A 138 -4.37 -2.86 -7.03
CA LEU A 138 -3.07 -3.24 -7.59
C LEU A 138 -2.37 -2.06 -8.28
N ALA A 139 -3.10 -1.27 -9.08
CA ALA A 139 -2.53 -0.12 -9.79
C ALA A 139 -2.07 0.98 -8.83
N THR A 140 -2.85 1.24 -7.77
CA THR A 140 -2.48 2.18 -6.70
C THR A 140 -1.20 1.71 -5.99
N GLY A 141 -1.10 0.42 -5.68
CA GLY A 141 0.10 -0.17 -5.07
C GLY A 141 1.32 -0.14 -5.99
N ALA A 142 1.14 -0.40 -7.29
CA ALA A 142 2.23 -0.30 -8.25
C ALA A 142 2.72 1.16 -8.39
N GLY A 143 1.80 2.13 -8.46
CA GLY A 143 2.15 3.56 -8.57
C GLY A 143 2.88 4.09 -7.33
N SER A 144 2.58 3.56 -6.15
CA SER A 144 3.23 3.99 -4.91
C SER A 144 4.69 3.55 -4.77
N LEU A 145 5.20 2.74 -5.70
CA LEU A 145 6.59 2.26 -5.74
C LEU A 145 7.40 2.88 -6.90
N ILE A 146 6.91 3.97 -7.52
CA ILE A 146 7.66 4.63 -8.59
C ILE A 146 8.72 5.58 -8.04
N LEU A 147 9.85 5.70 -8.75
CA LEU A 147 10.79 6.83 -8.64
C LEU A 147 11.14 7.19 -7.18
N SER A 148 11.58 6.20 -6.40
CA SER A 148 12.10 6.42 -5.05
C SER A 148 13.41 7.22 -5.10
N HIS A 149 13.45 8.40 -4.46
CA HIS A 149 14.61 9.30 -4.50
C HIS A 149 14.99 9.83 -3.11
N VAL A 150 15.69 10.97 -3.04
CA VAL A 150 16.25 11.53 -1.80
C VAL A 150 15.23 11.82 -0.70
N ASN A 151 13.93 11.92 -1.02
CA ASN A 151 12.88 12.06 -0.01
C ASN A 151 12.37 10.73 0.57
N ASP A 152 12.86 9.59 0.07
CA ASP A 152 12.48 8.26 0.55
C ASP A 152 13.49 7.69 1.55
N ALA A 153 12.99 7.27 2.71
CA ALA A 153 13.79 6.57 3.72
C ALA A 153 14.39 5.26 3.17
N GLY A 154 13.66 4.54 2.29
CA GLY A 154 14.14 3.31 1.63
C GLY A 154 15.37 3.55 0.76
N PHE A 155 15.43 4.69 0.06
CA PHE A 155 16.60 5.08 -0.74
C PHE A 155 17.86 5.19 0.14
N TRP A 156 17.75 5.87 1.28
CA TRP A 156 18.89 6.05 2.20
C TRP A 156 19.28 4.76 2.91
N LEU A 157 18.30 3.93 3.27
CA LEU A 157 18.52 2.62 3.88
C LEU A 157 19.38 1.73 2.96
N VAL A 158 19.01 1.63 1.69
CA VAL A 158 19.71 0.81 0.69
C VAL A 158 21.11 1.37 0.43
N LYS A 159 21.23 2.69 0.28
CA LYS A 159 22.53 3.36 0.17
C LYS A 159 23.45 2.97 1.33
N GLN A 160 22.95 3.01 2.58
CA GLN A 160 23.74 2.69 3.77
C GLN A 160 24.09 1.20 3.87
N TYR A 161 23.13 0.30 3.64
CA TYR A 161 23.37 -1.13 3.72
C TYR A 161 24.41 -1.64 2.73
N PHE A 162 24.41 -1.09 1.52
CA PHE A 162 25.33 -1.50 0.46
C PHE A 162 26.53 -0.55 0.32
N ASN A 163 26.66 0.43 1.23
CA ASN A 163 27.71 1.44 1.24
C ASN A 163 27.91 2.16 -0.13
N MET A 164 26.79 2.43 -0.81
CA MET A 164 26.77 3.02 -2.16
C MET A 164 26.88 4.55 -2.10
N THR A 165 27.29 5.15 -3.22
CA THR A 165 27.14 6.57 -3.46
C THR A 165 25.69 6.92 -3.81
N VAL A 166 25.33 8.20 -3.70
CA VAL A 166 24.00 8.69 -4.09
C VAL A 166 23.73 8.44 -5.58
N ALA A 167 24.72 8.67 -6.44
CA ALA A 167 24.60 8.44 -7.88
C ALA A 167 24.38 6.96 -8.22
N GLU A 168 25.08 6.05 -7.55
CA GLU A 168 24.86 4.61 -7.71
C GLU A 168 23.48 4.20 -7.22
N THR A 169 23.03 4.74 -6.08
CA THR A 169 21.69 4.45 -5.53
C THR A 169 20.59 4.90 -6.49
N PHE A 170 20.73 6.06 -7.13
CA PHE A 170 19.82 6.48 -8.20
C PHE A 170 19.80 5.50 -9.38
N LYS A 171 20.97 5.01 -9.80
CA LYS A 171 21.08 4.09 -10.95
C LYS A 171 20.57 2.68 -10.67
N THR A 172 20.57 2.25 -9.41
CA THR A 172 20.11 0.91 -9.04
C THR A 172 18.72 0.95 -8.42
N TRP A 173 18.57 1.58 -7.25
CA TRP A 173 17.35 1.55 -6.46
C TRP A 173 16.21 2.30 -7.13
N THR A 174 16.41 3.57 -7.52
CA THR A 174 15.37 4.36 -8.17
C THR A 174 14.94 3.73 -9.49
N VAL A 175 15.89 3.22 -10.27
CA VAL A 175 15.62 2.52 -11.54
C VAL A 175 14.84 1.23 -11.28
N MET A 176 15.24 0.40 -10.32
CA MET A 176 14.56 -0.85 -9.98
C MET A 176 13.11 -0.60 -9.52
N GLU A 177 12.88 0.34 -8.61
CA GLU A 177 11.54 0.76 -8.14
C GLU A 177 10.68 1.23 -9.33
N THR A 178 11.25 2.06 -10.21
CA THR A 178 10.54 2.55 -11.40
C THR A 178 10.19 1.41 -12.37
N ILE A 179 11.11 0.48 -12.61
CA ILE A 179 10.85 -0.71 -13.44
C ILE A 179 9.72 -1.53 -12.83
N LEU A 180 9.77 -1.81 -11.52
CA LEU A 180 8.75 -2.58 -10.83
C LEU A 180 7.36 -1.93 -10.93
N SER A 181 7.29 -0.61 -10.75
CA SER A 181 6.06 0.17 -10.87
C SER A 181 5.47 0.13 -12.29
N VAL A 182 6.31 0.34 -13.32
CA VAL A 182 5.88 0.38 -14.72
C VAL A 182 5.51 -1.01 -15.24
N VAL A 183 6.34 -2.02 -14.92
CA VAL A 183 6.05 -3.41 -15.30
C VAL A 183 4.79 -3.90 -14.62
N GLY A 184 4.60 -3.58 -13.33
CA GLY A 184 3.36 -3.87 -12.60
C GLY A 184 2.15 -3.26 -13.30
N LEU A 185 2.21 -1.99 -13.68
CA LEU A 185 1.15 -1.33 -14.45
C LEU A 185 0.86 -2.04 -15.77
N ILE A 186 1.89 -2.41 -16.55
CA ILE A 186 1.72 -3.12 -17.83
C ILE A 186 0.95 -4.43 -17.61
N PHE A 187 1.35 -5.24 -16.63
CA PHE A 187 0.65 -6.50 -16.33
C PHE A 187 -0.80 -6.28 -15.89
N ILE A 188 -1.05 -5.24 -15.09
CA ILE A 188 -2.41 -4.88 -14.65
C ILE A 188 -3.26 -4.44 -15.85
N MET A 189 -2.71 -3.66 -16.78
CA MET A 189 -3.42 -3.26 -17.99
C MET A 189 -3.71 -4.44 -18.91
N LEU A 190 -2.76 -5.38 -19.06
CA LEU A 190 -2.98 -6.62 -19.83
C LEU A 190 -4.09 -7.47 -19.20
N LEU A 191 -4.08 -7.63 -17.88
CA LEU A 191 -5.16 -8.32 -17.15
C LEU A 191 -6.51 -7.61 -17.31
N SER A 192 -6.52 -6.28 -17.31
CA SER A 192 -7.73 -5.48 -17.54
C SER A 192 -8.33 -5.66 -18.92
N MET A 193 -7.54 -6.06 -19.92
CA MET A 193 -8.04 -6.34 -21.28
C MET A 193 -8.60 -7.76 -21.41
N ALA A 194 -8.17 -8.67 -20.52
CA ALA A 194 -8.57 -10.07 -20.54
C ALA A 194 -9.82 -10.38 -19.68
N LEU A 195 -10.16 -9.48 -18.75
CA LEU A 195 -11.30 -9.57 -17.83
C LEU A 195 -12.46 -8.70 -18.32
#